data_AF-A0A2V8BNT4-F1
#
_entry.id   AF-A0A2V8BNT4-F1
#
_cell.length_a   1.000
_cell.length_b   1.000
_cell.length_c   1.000
_cell.angle_alpha   90.00
_cell.angle_beta   90.00
_cell.angle_gamma   90.00
#
_symmetry.space_group_name_H-M   'P 1'
#
loop_
_entity.id
_entity.type
_entity.pdbx_description
1 polymer ?
#
loop_
_entity_poly.entity_id
_entity_poly.type
_entity_poly.pdbx_seq_one_letter_code
_entity_poly.pdbx_strand_id
1 'polypeptide(L)'
;MSLRTSHPRTSRPLCFQCYRVDLDRERALQAAGDLNTASAARFQSQLPFERVNRGRLEILKVERSAERTAAELGVSQYVDKRRQAQIAARRGLQQIAAGLKARRLAPAVVAQAMGAAMHAAEIQLPDAWLPFVVSR
;
A
#
# COMPACT_ATOMS: atom_id res chain seq x y z
N MET A 1 -5.87 -12.89 -18.75
CA MET A 1 -4.51 -13.33 -19.15
C MET A 1 -3.51 -12.42 -18.48
N SER A 2 -2.91 -12.86 -17.36
CA SER A 2 -1.97 -12.03 -16.59
C SER A 2 -0.55 -12.31 -17.08
N LEU A 3 0.07 -11.31 -17.69
CA LEU A 3 1.43 -11.39 -18.21
C LEU A 3 2.40 -11.51 -17.03
N ARG A 4 2.98 -12.70 -16.85
CA ARG A 4 4.15 -12.89 -15.98
C ARG A 4 5.28 -12.09 -16.62
N THR A 5 5.65 -10.98 -16.01
CA THR A 5 6.87 -10.24 -16.36
C THR A 5 8.07 -11.10 -15.96
N SER A 6 8.59 -11.87 -16.92
CA SER A 6 9.89 -12.51 -16.82
C SER A 6 10.97 -11.42 -16.79
N HIS A 7 11.50 -11.14 -15.60
CA HIS A 7 12.72 -10.35 -15.51
C HIS A 7 13.88 -11.13 -16.14
N PRO A 8 14.66 -10.53 -17.05
CA PRO A 8 15.85 -11.19 -17.61
C PRO A 8 16.84 -11.48 -16.48
N ARG A 9 17.18 -12.76 -16.31
CA ARG A 9 18.21 -13.25 -15.37
C ARG A 9 19.57 -12.80 -15.87
N THR A 10 19.93 -11.55 -15.64
CA THR A 10 21.33 -11.14 -15.65
C THR A 10 21.99 -11.87 -14.47
N SER A 11 22.84 -12.85 -14.78
CA SER A 11 23.56 -13.65 -13.78
C SER A 11 24.61 -12.78 -13.09
N ARG A 12 24.17 -11.94 -12.17
CA ARG A 12 25.07 -11.29 -11.23
C ARG A 12 25.71 -12.38 -10.37
N PRO A 13 27.03 -12.36 -10.12
CA PRO A 13 27.64 -13.27 -9.19
C PRO A 13 27.01 -13.03 -7.81
N LEU A 14 26.23 -14.01 -7.32
CA LEU A 14 25.66 -13.99 -5.99
C LEU A 14 26.74 -14.45 -5.00
N CYS A 15 26.82 -13.80 -3.83
CA CYS A 15 27.63 -14.36 -2.75
C CYS A 15 26.98 -15.64 -2.21
N PHE A 16 27.75 -16.47 -1.52
CA PHE A 16 27.27 -17.75 -0.98
C PHE A 16 26.03 -17.60 -0.08
N GLN A 17 25.95 -16.51 0.70
CA GLN A 17 24.80 -16.23 1.56
C GLN A 17 23.53 -15.94 0.75
N CYS A 18 23.62 -15.14 -0.32
CA CYS A 18 22.47 -14.86 -1.19
C CYS A 18 21.99 -16.11 -1.91
N TYR A 19 22.92 -16.94 -2.39
CA TYR A 19 22.58 -18.22 -3.01
C TYR A 19 21.79 -19.14 -2.07
N ARG A 20 22.21 -19.25 -0.80
CA ARG A 20 21.49 -20.06 0.20
C ARG A 20 20.08 -19.54 0.46
N VAL A 21 19.93 -18.22 0.60
CA VAL A 21 18.62 -17.59 0.84
C VAL A 21 17.67 -17.84 -0.34
N ASP A 22 18.17 -17.72 -1.57
CA ASP A 22 17.36 -18.00 -2.77
C ASP A 22 16.98 -19.49 -2.84
N LEU A 23 17.90 -20.40 -2.52
CA LEU A 23 17.63 -21.84 -2.49
C LEU A 23 16.61 -22.22 -1.41
N ASP A 24 16.71 -21.64 -0.21
CA ASP A 24 15.76 -21.87 0.88
C ASP A 24 14.37 -21.31 0.53
N ARG A 25 14.33 -20.16 -0.16
CA ARG A 25 13.08 -19.59 -0.69
C ARG A 25 12.43 -20.49 -1.74
N GLU A 26 13.20 -21.02 -2.68
CA GLU A 26 12.69 -21.94 -3.70
C GLU A 26 12.12 -23.21 -3.06
N ARG A 27 12.82 -23.79 -2.09
CA ARG A 27 12.33 -24.95 -1.31
C ARG A 27 11.04 -24.64 -0.56
N ALA A 28 10.94 -23.47 0.06
CA ALA A 28 9.72 -23.06 0.77
C ALA A 28 8.53 -22.87 -0.18
N LEU A 29 8.76 -22.31 -1.38
CA LEU A 29 7.72 -22.17 -2.40
C LEU A 29 7.27 -23.52 -2.96
N GLN A 30 8.21 -24.45 -3.18
CA GLN A 30 7.90 -25.82 -3.60
C GLN A 30 7.04 -26.53 -2.54
N ALA A 31 7.48 -26.50 -1.28
CA ALA A 31 6.73 -27.09 -0.16
C ALA A 31 5.35 -26.46 0.01
N ALA A 32 5.21 -25.14 -0.19
CA ALA A 32 3.92 -24.46 -0.15
C ALA A 32 3.02 -24.84 -1.33
N GLY A 33 3.59 -25.12 -2.51
CA GLY A 33 2.86 -25.62 -3.68
C GLY A 33 2.41 -27.07 -3.54
N ASP A 34 3.20 -27.90 -2.86
CA ASP A 34 2.87 -29.31 -2.59
C ASP A 34 1.79 -29.46 -1.50
N LEU A 35 1.55 -28.41 -0.69
CA LEU A 35 0.41 -28.36 0.21
C LEU A 35 -0.88 -28.24 -0.60
N ASN A 36 -1.64 -29.33 -0.65
CA ASN A 36 -2.99 -29.36 -1.24
C ASN A 36 -3.96 -28.51 -0.39
N THR A 37 -3.96 -27.19 -0.63
CA THR A 37 -4.88 -26.24 -0.01
C THR A 37 -6.29 -26.31 -0.59
N ALA A 38 -6.44 -26.92 -1.77
CA ALA A 38 -7.69 -27.09 -2.48
C ALA A 38 -8.38 -28.45 -2.20
N SER A 39 -7.89 -29.23 -1.24
CA SER A 39 -8.51 -30.52 -0.90
C SER A 39 -9.87 -30.28 -0.24
N ALA A 40 -10.89 -31.02 -0.67
CA ALA A 40 -12.22 -31.01 -0.06
C ALA A 40 -12.20 -31.26 1.46
N ALA A 41 -11.19 -31.99 1.97
CA ALA A 41 -10.99 -32.26 3.39
C ALA A 41 -10.72 -31.01 4.26
N ARG A 42 -10.26 -29.90 3.68
CA ARG A 42 -10.09 -28.61 4.39
C ARG A 42 -11.39 -27.81 4.45
N PHE A 43 -12.31 -28.03 3.52
CA PHE A 43 -13.60 -27.37 3.54
C PHE A 43 -14.51 -28.17 4.47
N GLN A 44 -14.79 -27.63 5.67
CA GLN A 44 -15.86 -28.15 6.52
C GLN A 44 -17.19 -27.97 5.78
N SER A 45 -17.61 -29.01 5.05
CA SER A 45 -18.90 -29.06 4.36
C SER A 45 -20.09 -29.26 5.31
N GLN A 46 -19.82 -29.51 6.60
CA GLN A 46 -20.81 -29.95 7.58
C GLN A 46 -21.27 -28.89 8.58
N LEU A 47 -20.69 -27.69 8.56
CA LEU A 47 -21.26 -26.57 9.33
C LEU A 47 -22.24 -25.83 8.41
N PRO A 48 -23.53 -25.74 8.77
CA PRO A 48 -24.43 -24.88 8.03
C PRO A 48 -23.85 -23.46 8.10
N PHE A 49 -23.48 -22.90 6.95
CA PHE A 49 -23.12 -21.50 6.84
C PHE A 49 -24.21 -20.68 7.53
N GLU A 50 -23.82 -19.71 8.37
CA GLU A 50 -24.78 -18.77 8.94
C GLU A 50 -25.66 -18.21 7.82
N ARG A 51 -26.97 -18.16 8.04
CA ARG A 51 -27.90 -17.61 7.05
C ARG A 51 -27.46 -16.19 6.73
N VAL A 52 -27.30 -15.90 5.43
CA VAL A 52 -26.99 -14.55 4.97
C VAL A 52 -28.01 -13.58 5.54
N ASN A 53 -27.54 -12.57 6.30
CA ASN A 53 -28.39 -11.53 6.83
C ASN A 53 -28.92 -10.67 5.67
N ARG A 54 -30.13 -10.99 5.20
CA ARG A 54 -30.74 -10.33 4.04
C ARG A 54 -30.95 -8.83 4.27
N GLY A 55 -31.31 -8.42 5.48
CA GLY A 55 -31.48 -7.00 5.81
C GLY A 55 -30.19 -6.21 5.64
N ARG A 56 -29.09 -6.74 6.20
CA ARG A 56 -27.76 -6.14 6.01
C ARG A 56 -27.32 -6.13 4.55
N LEU A 57 -27.62 -7.19 3.81
CA LEU A 57 -27.27 -7.28 2.39
C LEU A 57 -28.00 -6.22 1.56
N GLU A 58 -29.29 -5.99 1.77
CA GLU A 58 -30.05 -4.98 1.05
C GLU A 58 -29.53 -3.56 1.34
N ILE A 59 -29.18 -3.26 2.60
CA ILE A 59 -28.55 -1.98 2.96
C ILE A 59 -27.24 -1.79 2.18
N LEU A 60 -26.36 -2.79 2.19
CA LEU A 60 -25.08 -2.73 1.49
C LEU A 60 -25.24 -2.61 -0.04
N LYS A 61 -26.31 -3.17 -0.62
CA LYS A 61 -26.63 -2.99 -2.04
C LYS A 61 -27.04 -1.56 -2.36
N VAL A 62 -27.86 -0.95 -1.50
CA VAL A 62 -28.32 0.44 -1.63
C VAL A 62 -27.15 1.41 -1.49
N GLU A 63 -26.28 1.21 -0.49
CA GLU A 63 -25.07 2.02 -0.32
C GLU A 63 -24.17 1.91 -1.55
N ARG A 64 -23.92 0.68 -2.03
CA ARG A 64 -23.09 0.46 -3.22
C ARG A 64 -23.69 1.02 -4.49
N SER A 65 -25.02 1.02 -4.66
CA SER A 65 -25.65 1.65 -5.83
C SER A 65 -25.53 3.17 -5.75
N ALA A 66 -25.73 3.78 -4.58
CA ALA A 66 -25.52 5.20 -4.37
C ALA A 66 -24.08 5.65 -4.66
N GLU A 67 -23.08 4.87 -4.22
CA GLU A 67 -21.68 5.11 -4.53
C GLU A 67 -21.38 5.03 -6.04
N ARG A 68 -21.97 4.06 -6.75
CA ARG A 68 -21.81 3.94 -8.21
C ARG A 68 -22.44 5.12 -8.95
N THR A 69 -23.65 5.52 -8.59
CA THR A 69 -24.30 6.70 -9.17
C THR A 69 -23.49 7.97 -8.91
N ALA A 70 -22.95 8.14 -7.69
CA ALA A 70 -22.07 9.27 -7.37
C ALA A 70 -20.75 9.25 -8.15
N ALA A 71 -20.22 8.06 -8.45
CA ALA A 71 -19.03 7.89 -9.30
C ALA A 71 -19.32 8.21 -10.77
N GLU A 72 -20.47 7.80 -11.31
CA GLU A 72 -20.92 8.13 -12.68
C GLU A 72 -21.14 9.64 -12.86
N LEU A 73 -21.65 10.32 -11.84
CA LEU A 73 -21.82 11.78 -11.80
C LEU A 73 -20.49 12.53 -11.56
N GLY A 74 -19.36 11.84 -11.47
CA GLY A 74 -18.02 12.43 -11.33
C GLY A 74 -17.71 13.02 -9.95
N VAL A 75 -18.63 12.93 -8.99
CA VAL A 75 -18.49 13.55 -7.66
C VAL A 75 -17.33 12.94 -6.86
N SER A 76 -17.00 11.66 -7.08
CA SER A 76 -15.89 10.96 -6.42
C SER A 76 -14.64 10.77 -7.30
N GLN A 77 -14.67 11.17 -8.58
CA GLN A 77 -13.61 10.86 -9.55
C GLN A 77 -12.22 11.42 -9.16
N TYR A 78 -12.22 12.53 -8.40
CA TYR A 78 -10.99 13.20 -7.96
C TYR A 78 -10.67 12.97 -6.48
N VAL A 79 -11.53 12.29 -5.72
CA VAL A 79 -11.30 12.03 -4.29
C VAL A 79 -10.09 11.11 -4.12
N ASP A 80 -10.03 10.02 -4.90
CA ASP A 80 -8.90 9.11 -4.87
C ASP A 80 -7.61 9.75 -5.38
N LYS A 81 -7.68 10.51 -6.47
CA LYS A 81 -6.51 11.23 -7.02
C LYS A 81 -5.98 12.27 -6.02
N ARG A 82 -6.88 13.00 -5.35
CA ARG A 82 -6.54 13.95 -4.28
C ARG A 82 -5.87 13.24 -3.11
N ARG A 83 -6.45 12.13 -2.66
CA ARG A 83 -5.89 11.32 -1.56
C ARG A 83 -4.52 10.78 -1.92
N GLN A 84 -4.33 10.28 -3.15
CA GLN A 84 -3.04 9.81 -3.63
C GLN A 84 -2.00 10.93 -3.68
N ALA A 85 -2.38 12.13 -4.14
CA ALA A 85 -1.50 13.31 -4.14
C ALA A 85 -1.09 13.72 -2.71
N GLN A 86 -2.04 13.74 -1.76
CA GLN A 86 -1.74 14.01 -0.35
C GLN A 86 -0.79 12.97 0.25
N ILE A 87 -1.00 11.68 -0.04
CA ILE A 87 -0.10 10.59 0.40
C ILE A 87 1.30 10.78 -0.21
N ALA A 88 1.39 11.14 -1.49
CA ALA A 88 2.66 11.38 -2.16
C ALA A 88 3.42 12.56 -1.55
N ALA A 89 2.73 13.68 -1.30
CA ALA A 89 3.32 14.84 -0.64
C ALA A 89 3.84 14.50 0.77
N ARG A 90 3.05 13.76 1.57
CA ARG A 90 3.47 13.28 2.89
C ARG A 90 4.70 12.38 2.80
N ARG A 91 4.73 11.45 1.83
CA ARG A 91 5.88 10.58 1.59
C ARG A 91 7.13 11.39 1.20
N GLY A 92 6.98 12.47 0.44
CA GLY A 92 8.08 13.38 0.13
C GLY A 92 8.73 13.97 1.38
N LEU A 93 7.93 14.51 2.30
CA LEU A 93 8.43 15.03 3.59
C LEU A 93 9.09 13.93 4.44
N GLN A 94 8.51 12.73 4.46
CA GLN A 94 9.10 11.58 5.16
C GLN A 94 10.45 11.15 4.57
N GLN A 95 10.61 11.19 3.25
CA GLN A 95 11.87 10.90 2.58
C GLN A 95 12.94 11.94 2.91
N ILE A 96 12.58 13.22 2.96
CA ILE A 96 13.50 14.29 3.39
C ILE A 96 13.95 14.03 4.83
N ALA A 97 13.01 13.78 5.75
CA ALA A 97 13.31 13.48 7.15
C ALA A 97 14.22 12.24 7.29
N ALA A 98 13.93 11.17 6.53
CA ALA A 98 14.75 9.96 6.51
C ALA A 98 16.16 10.24 5.97
N GLY A 99 16.30 11.05 4.92
CA GLY A 99 17.59 11.47 4.35
C GLY A 99 18.43 12.28 5.33
N LEU A 100 17.81 13.21 6.07
CA LEU A 100 18.47 13.99 7.12
C LEU A 100 18.94 13.08 8.27
N LYS A 101 18.11 12.11 8.68
CA LYS A 101 18.46 11.13 9.71
C LYS A 101 19.62 10.22 9.26
N ALA A 102 19.59 9.76 8.01
CA ALA A 102 20.66 8.91 7.45
C ALA A 102 22.02 9.62 7.44
N ARG A 103 22.03 10.94 7.21
CA ARG A 103 23.24 11.79 7.24
C ARG A 103 23.75 12.11 8.65
N ARG A 104 23.03 11.72 9.72
CA ARG A 104 23.40 11.96 11.13
C ARG A 104 23.75 13.42 11.42
N LEU A 105 22.98 14.36 10.87
CA LEU A 105 23.19 15.79 11.08
C LEU A 105 22.85 16.21 12.51
N ALA A 106 23.43 17.33 12.96
CA ALA A 106 23.11 17.90 14.26
C ALA A 106 21.60 18.25 14.36
N PRO A 107 20.97 18.07 15.54
CA PRO A 107 19.52 18.28 15.70
C PRO A 107 19.04 19.66 15.25
N ALA A 108 19.82 20.72 15.48
CA ALA A 108 19.50 22.08 15.04
C ALA A 108 19.41 22.20 13.51
N VAL A 109 20.32 21.55 12.79
CA VAL A 109 20.35 21.54 11.32
C VAL A 109 19.17 20.73 10.77
N VAL A 110 18.81 19.62 11.43
CA VAL A 110 17.63 18.83 11.07
C VAL A 110 16.35 19.65 11.26
N ALA A 111 16.21 20.35 12.39
CA ALA A 111 15.06 21.20 12.67
C ALA A 111 14.92 22.34 11.64
N GLN A 112 16.03 23.00 11.29
CA GLN A 112 16.04 24.05 10.28
C GLN A 112 15.65 23.52 8.89
N ALA A 113 16.21 22.38 8.47
CA ALA A 113 15.92 21.78 7.17
C ALA A 113 14.46 21.28 7.08
N MET A 114 13.93 20.69 8.16
CA MET A 114 12.53 20.29 8.22
C MET A 114 11.58 21.49 8.25
N GLY A 115 11.94 22.57 8.95
CA GLY A 115 11.19 23.83 8.93
C GLY A 115 11.10 24.43 7.52
N ALA A 116 12.22 24.42 6.77
CA ALA A 116 12.23 24.86 5.38
C ALA A 116 11.36 23.97 4.47
N ALA A 117 11.37 22.64 4.69
CA ALA A 117 10.54 21.71 3.94
C ALA A 117 9.04 21.89 4.23
N MET A 118 8.67 22.16 5.49
CA MET A 118 7.29 22.48 5.90
C MET A 118 6.83 23.80 5.28
N HIS A 119 7.67 24.83 5.32
CA HIS A 119 7.35 26.12 4.70
C HIS A 119 7.18 26.02 3.17
N ALA A 120 8.03 25.22 2.50
CA ALA A 120 7.85 24.95 1.08
C ALA A 120 6.51 24.22 0.80
N ALA A 121 6.09 23.31 1.68
CA ALA A 121 4.80 22.64 1.56
C ALA A 121 3.62 23.61 1.75
N GLU A 122 3.72 24.60 2.64
CA GLU A 122 2.72 25.66 2.83
C GLU A 122 2.54 26.51 1.56
N ILE A 123 3.62 26.78 0.83
CA ILE A 123 3.56 27.58 -0.42
C ILE A 123 3.01 26.76 -1.59
N GLN A 124 3.40 25.48 -1.68
CA GLN A 124 3.13 24.67 -2.88
C GLN A 124 1.81 23.89 -2.82
N LEU A 125 1.23 23.70 -1.64
CA LEU A 125 0.04 22.88 -1.46
C LEU A 125 -1.17 23.74 -1.07
N PRO A 126 -2.40 23.31 -1.43
CA PRO A 126 -3.61 23.97 -0.92
C PRO A 126 -3.68 23.94 0.61
N ASP A 127 -4.14 25.02 1.25
CA ASP A 127 -4.28 25.13 2.71
C ASP A 127 -5.04 23.95 3.34
N ALA A 128 -6.10 23.50 2.66
CA ALA A 128 -6.92 22.37 3.09
C ALA A 128 -6.15 21.04 3.16
N TRP A 129 -4.96 20.94 2.57
CA TRP A 129 -4.13 19.73 2.57
C TRP A 129 -3.09 19.71 3.68
N LEU A 130 -2.74 20.86 4.25
CA LEU A 130 -1.68 20.99 5.25
C LEU A 130 -1.88 20.06 6.46
N PRO A 131 -3.11 19.90 7.03
CA PRO A 131 -3.33 18.98 8.15
C PRO A 131 -3.03 17.52 7.83
N PHE A 132 -3.08 17.12 6.55
CA PHE A 132 -2.91 15.73 6.11
C PHE A 132 -1.47 15.43 5.67
N VAL A 133 -0.74 16.45 5.23
CA VAL A 133 0.61 16.33 4.66
C VAL A 133 1.68 16.66 5.69
N VAL A 134 1.49 17.74 6.45
CA VAL A 134 2.42 18.19 7.49
C VAL A 134 1.92 17.66 8.83
N SER A 135 2.46 16.53 9.28
CA SER A 135 2.26 16.09 10.66
C SER A 135 3.05 17.03 11.57
N ARG A 136 2.32 17.86 12.33
CA ARG A 136 2.89 18.63 13.44
C ARG A 136 3.43 17.69 14.53
#